data_AF-A0A246JPQ9-F1
#
_entry.id   AF-A0A246JPQ9-F1
#
_cell.length_a   1.000
_cell.length_b   1.000
_cell.length_c   1.000
_cell.angle_alpha   90.00
_cell.angle_beta   90.00
_cell.angle_gamma   90.00
#
_symmetry.space_group_name_H-M   'P 1'
#
loop_
_entity.id
_entity.type
_entity.pdbx_description
1 polymer ?
#
loop_
_entity_poly.entity_id
_entity_poly.type
_entity_poly.pdbx_seq_one_letter_code
_entity_poly.pdbx_strand_id
1 'polypeptide(L)'
;MNFDTINALAPVAAIIGIMAVGGWVFTTWLRVKNGYPLDGAWGQAVYPKSSDEAMERVKLISQENAQLRAELGSVKDRLAVVERIVTDEGSRLSHEIEALRRPAN
;
A
#
# COMPACT_ATOMS: atom_id res chain seq x y z
N MET A 1 -26.14 19.34 -55.05
CA MET A 1 -24.68 19.10 -54.97
C MET A 1 -24.30 18.24 -56.15
N ASN A 2 -23.37 18.70 -56.99
CA ASN A 2 -22.94 17.93 -58.18
C ASN A 2 -22.03 16.78 -57.72
N PHE A 3 -22.14 15.61 -58.34
CA PHE A 3 -21.34 14.42 -57.99
C PHE A 3 -19.82 14.69 -57.98
N ASP A 4 -19.35 15.60 -58.84
CA ASP A 4 -17.94 16.01 -58.90
C ASP A 4 -17.46 16.70 -57.62
N THR A 5 -18.33 17.48 -56.98
CA THR A 5 -18.00 18.15 -55.69
C THR A 5 -17.87 17.15 -54.55
N ILE A 6 -18.65 16.06 -54.57
CA ILE A 6 -18.58 14.99 -53.57
C ILE A 6 -17.31 14.17 -53.76
N ASN A 7 -16.98 13.80 -55.00
CA ASN A 7 -15.76 13.04 -55.29
C ASN A 7 -14.48 13.82 -54.96
N ALA A 8 -14.48 15.15 -55.14
CA ALA A 8 -13.35 15.99 -54.77
C ALA A 8 -13.22 16.18 -53.25
N LEU A 9 -14.32 16.24 -52.49
CA LEU A 9 -14.30 16.44 -51.04
C LEU A 9 -14.11 15.14 -50.23
N ALA A 10 -14.53 14.00 -50.78
CA ALA A 10 -14.46 12.70 -50.12
C ALA A 10 -13.06 12.33 -49.55
N PRO A 11 -11.95 12.46 -50.30
CA PRO A 11 -10.63 12.12 -49.76
C PRO A 11 -10.19 13.09 -48.65
N VAL A 12 -10.54 14.37 -48.76
CA VAL A 12 -10.21 15.37 -47.73
C VAL A 12 -10.97 15.08 -46.43
N ALA A 13 -12.27 14.75 -46.54
CA ALA A 13 -13.08 14.36 -45.39
C ALA A 13 -12.55 13.07 -44.71
N ALA A 14 -12.09 12.10 -45.49
CA ALA A 14 -11.51 10.86 -44.97
C ALA A 14 -10.21 11.12 -44.18
N ILE A 15 -9.31 11.96 -44.70
CA ILE A 15 -8.06 12.32 -44.02
C ILE A 15 -8.34 13.05 -42.71
N ILE A 16 -9.28 14.00 -42.72
CA ILE A 16 -9.68 14.74 -41.51
C ILE A 16 -10.28 13.79 -40.47
N GLY A 17 -11.12 12.83 -40.90
CA GLY A 17 -11.68 11.81 -40.03
C GLY A 17 -10.61 10.96 -39.35
N ILE A 18 -9.62 10.48 -40.10
CA ILE A 18 -8.51 9.69 -39.57
C ILE A 18 -7.66 10.52 -38.59
N MET A 19 -7.35 11.77 -38.94
CA MET A 19 -6.58 12.69 -38.07
C MET A 19 -7.32 13.00 -36.77
N ALA A 20 -8.65 13.17 -36.81
CA ALA A 20 -9.46 13.41 -35.62
C ALA A 20 -9.47 12.20 -34.67
N VAL A 21 -9.65 10.99 -35.21
CA VAL A 21 -9.59 9.75 -34.42
C VAL A 21 -8.18 9.54 -33.86
N GLY A 22 -7.14 9.73 -34.69
CA GLY A 22 -5.75 9.63 -34.27
C GLY A 22 -5.40 10.62 -33.15
N GLY A 23 -5.85 11.87 -33.25
CA GLY A 23 -5.69 12.88 -32.20
C GLY A 23 -6.39 12.51 -30.90
N TRP A 24 -7.61 11.98 -30.96
CA TRP A 24 -8.33 11.53 -29.77
C TRP A 24 -7.66 10.34 -29.08
N VAL A 25 -7.20 9.34 -29.86
CA VAL A 25 -6.46 8.19 -29.32
C VAL A 25 -5.13 8.65 -28.73
N PHE A 26 -4.41 9.55 -29.40
CA PHE A 26 -3.12 10.06 -28.93
C PHE A 26 -3.25 10.84 -27.61
N THR A 27 -4.23 11.73 -27.50
CA THR A 27 -4.48 12.48 -26.26
C THR A 27 -4.92 11.56 -25.13
N THR A 28 -5.75 10.55 -25.40
CA THR A 28 -6.16 9.55 -24.40
C THR A 28 -4.97 8.70 -23.95
N TRP A 29 -4.13 8.25 -24.88
CA TRP A 29 -2.89 7.52 -24.58
C TRP A 29 -1.94 8.34 -23.70
N LEU A 30 -1.80 9.64 -23.99
CA LEU A 30 -0.95 10.54 -23.24
C LEU A 30 -1.52 10.83 -21.84
N ARG A 31 -2.84 10.94 -21.69
CA ARG A 31 -3.53 11.04 -20.38
C ARG A 31 -3.35 9.77 -19.55
N VAL A 32 -3.49 8.60 -20.17
CA VAL A 32 -3.24 7.29 -19.53
C VAL A 32 -1.80 7.19 -19.03
N LYS A 33 -0.82 7.50 -19.90
CA LYS A 33 0.61 7.39 -19.57
C LYS A 33 1.05 8.35 -18.46
N ASN A 34 0.47 9.55 -18.40
CA ASN A 34 0.80 10.56 -17.40
C ASN A 34 -0.10 10.54 -16.16
N GLY A 35 -1.00 9.55 -16.03
CA GLY A 35 -1.82 9.38 -14.83
C GLY A 35 -2.91 10.43 -14.64
N TYR A 36 -3.32 11.15 -15.71
CA TYR A 36 -4.44 12.06 -15.63
C TYR A 36 -5.75 11.29 -15.44
N PRO A 37 -6.71 11.83 -14.68
CA PRO A 37 -7.99 11.19 -14.50
C PRO A 37 -8.68 11.03 -15.87
N LEU A 38 -9.06 9.79 -16.16
CA LEU A 38 -9.92 9.47 -17.29
C LEU A 38 -11.36 9.67 -16.82
N ASP A 39 -12.15 10.36 -17.62
CA ASP A 39 -13.58 10.53 -17.36
C ASP A 39 -14.26 9.17 -17.55
N GLY A 40 -14.62 8.51 -16.44
CA GLY A 40 -15.46 7.32 -16.47
C GLY A 40 -16.86 7.66 -16.98
N ALA A 41 -17.63 6.64 -17.37
CA ALA A 41 -18.98 6.78 -17.94
C ALA A 41 -19.98 7.58 -17.07
N TRP A 42 -19.64 7.89 -15.82
CA TRP A 42 -20.45 8.60 -14.83
C TRP A 42 -19.67 9.68 -14.07
N GLY A 43 -18.68 10.33 -14.72
CA GLY A 43 -17.93 11.45 -14.12
C GLY A 43 -16.99 11.05 -12.98
N GLN A 44 -16.72 9.75 -12.79
CA GLN A 44 -15.68 9.30 -11.88
C GLN A 44 -14.31 9.41 -12.54
N ALA A 45 -13.41 10.12 -11.87
CA ALA A 45 -11.99 10.16 -12.20
C ALA A 45 -11.37 8.76 -12.02
N VAL A 46 -11.21 8.03 -13.11
CA VAL A 46 -10.50 6.75 -13.10
C VAL A 46 -9.02 7.04 -13.31
N TYR A 47 -8.25 6.95 -12.24
CA TYR A 47 -6.79 7.00 -12.31
C TYR A 47 -6.28 5.65 -12.83
N PRO A 48 -5.48 5.61 -13.92
CA PRO A 48 -4.80 4.40 -14.33
C PRO A 48 -3.77 4.06 -13.25
N LYS A 49 -4.13 3.14 -12.34
CA LYS A 49 -3.25 2.73 -11.25
C LYS A 49 -2.13 1.88 -11.84
N SER A 50 -0.88 2.32 -11.66
CA SER A 50 0.29 1.46 -11.66
C SER A 50 0.17 0.50 -10.45
N SER A 51 -0.65 -0.53 -10.60
CA SER A 51 -0.97 -1.49 -9.56
C SER A 51 0.28 -2.18 -9.01
N ASP A 52 1.31 -2.37 -9.83
CA ASP A 52 2.45 -3.20 -9.47
C ASP A 52 3.34 -2.56 -8.41
N GLU A 53 3.68 -1.27 -8.54
CA GLU A 53 4.55 -0.60 -7.56
C GLU A 53 3.83 -0.39 -6.22
N ALA A 54 2.53 -0.06 -6.25
CA ALA A 54 1.74 0.07 -5.03
C ALA A 54 1.54 -1.29 -4.34
N MET A 55 1.31 -2.37 -5.10
CA MET A 55 1.16 -3.72 -4.56
C MET A 55 2.47 -4.24 -3.98
N GLU A 56 3.60 -3.95 -4.64
CA GLU A 56 4.94 -4.31 -4.16
C GLU A 56 5.27 -3.59 -2.86
N ARG A 57 4.99 -2.28 -2.76
CA ARG A 57 5.14 -1.52 -1.51
C ARG A 57 4.24 -2.07 -0.39
N VAL A 58 2.99 -2.42 -0.69
CA VAL A 58 2.09 -3.04 0.28
C VAL A 58 2.63 -4.39 0.76
N LYS A 59 3.20 -5.19 -0.14
CA LYS A 59 3.84 -6.46 0.20
C LYS A 59 5.05 -6.26 1.11
N LEU A 60 5.93 -5.31 0.80
CA LEU A 60 7.10 -4.97 1.62
C LEU A 60 6.68 -4.50 3.03
N ILE A 61 5.72 -3.57 3.12
CA ILE A 61 5.20 -3.07 4.39
C ILE A 61 4.52 -4.20 5.20
N SER A 62 3.81 -5.11 4.54
CA SER A 62 3.21 -6.26 5.22
C SER A 62 4.25 -7.21 5.79
N GLN A 63 5.40 -7.37 5.12
CA GLN A 63 6.52 -8.18 5.62
C GLN A 63 7.20 -7.51 6.81
N GLU A 64 7.46 -6.20 6.75
CA GLU A 64 8.02 -5.43 7.87
C GLU A 64 7.11 -5.49 9.11
N ASN A 65 5.80 -5.36 8.93
CA ASN A 65 4.84 -5.49 10.03
C ASN A 65 4.85 -6.90 10.67
N ALA A 66 5.03 -7.95 9.88
CA ALA A 66 5.14 -9.31 10.39
C ALA A 66 6.43 -9.49 11.22
N GLN A 67 7.55 -8.96 10.75
CA GLN A 67 8.82 -8.97 11.47
C GLN A 67 8.73 -8.19 12.79
N LEU A 68 8.22 -6.96 12.75
CA LEU A 68 8.06 -6.13 13.96
C LEU A 68 7.19 -6.81 15.02
N ARG A 69 6.12 -7.51 14.60
CA ARG A 69 5.27 -8.27 15.52
C ARG A 69 6.01 -9.45 16.16
N ALA A 70 6.87 -10.14 15.41
CA ALA A 70 7.70 -11.20 15.94
C ALA A 70 8.74 -10.67 16.93
N GLU A 71 9.43 -9.58 16.59
CA GLU A 71 10.38 -8.91 17.48
C GLU A 71 9.69 -8.44 18.78
N LEU A 72 8.53 -7.80 18.67
CA LEU A 72 7.74 -7.38 19.83
C LEU A 72 7.30 -8.57 20.69
N GLY A 73 6.96 -9.71 20.08
CA GLY A 73 6.67 -10.95 20.81
C GLY A 73 7.88 -11.41 21.64
N SER A 74 9.06 -11.47 21.03
CA SER A 74 10.29 -11.87 21.73
C SER A 74 10.65 -10.95 22.90
N VAL A 75 10.40 -9.63 22.76
CA VAL A 75 10.61 -8.66 23.83
C VAL A 75 9.61 -8.89 24.97
N LYS A 76 8.34 -9.16 24.65
CA LYS A 76 7.33 -9.49 25.67
C LYS A 76 7.67 -10.73 26.46
N ASP A 77 8.13 -11.80 25.80
CA ASP A 77 8.54 -13.04 26.48
C ASP A 77 9.69 -12.77 27.47
N ARG A 78 10.67 -11.96 27.05
CA ARG A 78 11.78 -11.55 27.92
C ARG A 78 11.30 -10.68 29.09
N LEU A 79 10.37 -9.77 28.87
CA LEU A 79 9.77 -8.96 29.93
C LEU A 79 9.04 -9.84 30.95
N ALA A 80 8.30 -10.85 30.53
CA ALA A 80 7.66 -11.80 31.43
C ALA A 80 8.67 -12.60 32.27
N VAL A 81 9.81 -12.98 31.68
CA VAL A 81 10.91 -13.63 32.43
C VAL A 81 11.49 -12.67 33.47
N VAL A 82 11.71 -11.40 33.12
CA VAL A 82 12.21 -10.38 34.05
C VAL A 82 11.23 -10.13 35.18
N GLU A 83 9.93 -10.01 34.88
CA GLU A 83 8.87 -9.84 35.87
C GLU A 83 8.88 -10.99 36.88
N ARG A 84 9.02 -12.24 36.41
CA ARG A 84 9.13 -13.41 37.27
C ARG A 84 10.37 -13.37 38.16
N ILE A 85 11.55 -13.04 37.62
CA ILE A 85 12.80 -12.95 38.41
C ILE A 85 12.64 -11.93 39.54
N VAL A 86 12.16 -10.73 39.21
CA VAL A 86 12.01 -9.64 40.18
C VAL A 86 10.99 -10.01 41.27
N THR A 87 9.90 -10.68 40.90
CA THR A 87 8.84 -11.07 41.85
C THR A 87 9.28 -12.25 42.74
N ASP A 88 9.87 -13.28 42.15
CA ASP A 88 10.28 -14.48 42.88
C ASP A 88 11.49 -14.21 43.80
N GLU A 89 12.50 -13.44 43.36
CA GLU A 89 13.65 -13.09 44.22
C GLU A 89 13.23 -12.20 45.39
N GLY A 90 12.35 -11.22 45.19
CA GLY A 90 11.87 -10.34 46.25
C GLY A 90 11.12 -11.09 47.36
N SER A 91 10.27 -12.06 46.97
CA SER A 91 9.53 -12.90 47.92
C SER A 91 10.45 -13.86 48.67
N ARG A 92 11.38 -14.51 47.98
CA ARG A 92 12.35 -15.43 48.60
C ARG A 92 13.27 -14.73 49.60
N LEU A 93 13.83 -13.57 49.23
CA LEU A 93 14.69 -12.80 50.14
C LEU A 93 13.92 -12.37 51.40
N SER A 94 12.68 -11.91 51.23
CA SER A 94 11.82 -11.52 52.37
C SER A 94 11.56 -12.70 53.31
N HIS A 95 11.31 -13.89 52.76
CA HIS A 95 11.13 -15.11 53.54
C HIS A 95 12.43 -15.56 54.25
N GLU A 96 13.58 -15.48 53.59
CA GLU A 96 14.89 -15.79 54.18
C GLU A 96 15.23 -14.83 55.33
N ILE A 97 14.95 -13.53 55.17
CA ILE A 97 15.12 -12.53 56.24
C ILE A 97 14.23 -12.85 57.45
N GLU A 98 12.96 -13.15 57.23
CA GLU A 98 12.03 -13.48 58.32
C GLU A 98 12.42 -14.79 59.03
N ALA A 99 12.98 -15.77 58.31
CA ALA A 99 13.52 -16.99 58.89
C ALA A 99 14.72 -16.72 59.80
N LEU A 100 15.64 -15.83 59.41
CA LEU A 100 16.78 -15.41 60.23
C LEU A 100 16.38 -14.54 61.43
N ARG A 101 15.22 -13.89 61.37
CA ARG A 101 14.70 -13.02 62.44
C ARG A 101 14.02 -13.80 63.57
N ARG A 102 13.61 -15.05 63.35
CA ARG A 102 13.05 -15.89 64.41
C ARG A 102 14.16 -16.37 65.34
N PRO A 103 13.96 -16.36 66.67
CA PRO A 103 14.94 -16.88 67.61
C PRO A 103 15.19 -18.35 67.29
N ALA A 104 16.47 -18.73 67.13
CA ALA A 104 16.84 -20.13 67.16
C ALA A 104 16.59 -20.65 68.58
N ASN A 105 15.51 -21.41 68.75
CA ASN A 105 15.29 -22.22 69.96
C ASN A 105 16.17 -23.47 69.92
#